data_AF-A0A848Y0C1-F1
#
_entry.id   AF-A0A848Y0C1-F1
#
_cell.length_a   1.000
_cell.length_b   1.000
_cell.length_c   1.000
_cell.angle_alpha   90.00
_cell.angle_beta   90.00
_cell.angle_gamma   90.00
#
_symmetry.space_group_name_H-M   'P 1'
#
loop_
_entity.id
_entity.type
_entity.pdbx_description
1 polymer ?
#
loop_
_entity_poly.entity_id
_entity_poly.type
_entity_poly.pdbx_seq_one_letter_code
_entity_poly.pdbx_strand_id
1 'polypeptide(L)'
;MHAASRMRQYQHQDVTSASPERLIVKLYDLGIAACYRGDQTQTRAVLVELMSSLDHEQGGDLAARLYALYVYCLHESADGELNAVAEILGGLREAWQEAVLSRAA
;
A
#
# COMPACT_ATOMS: atom_id res chain seq x y z
N MET A 1 25.57 13.96 14.43
CA MET A 1 24.14 13.57 14.23
C MET A 1 23.55 14.28 13.00
N HIS A 2 23.98 13.94 11.77
CA HIS A 2 23.54 14.63 10.53
C HIS A 2 23.10 13.71 9.38
N ALA A 3 23.13 12.38 9.57
CA ALA A 3 22.72 11.42 8.55
C ALA A 3 21.19 11.26 8.51
N ALA A 4 20.54 11.18 9.67
CA ALA A 4 19.11 10.95 9.79
C ALA A 4 18.25 12.10 9.20
N SER A 5 18.69 13.36 9.37
CA SER A 5 17.95 14.52 8.84
C SER A 5 17.98 14.62 7.32
N ARG A 6 19.06 14.14 6.67
CA ARG A 6 19.18 14.11 5.20
C ARG A 6 18.32 13.01 4.58
N MET A 7 18.31 11.80 5.16
CA MET A 7 17.40 10.73 4.72
C MET A 7 15.92 11.14 4.79
N ARG A 8 15.54 11.86 5.84
CA ARG A 8 14.16 12.37 6.01
C ARG A 8 13.77 13.39 4.94
N GLN A 9 14.71 14.23 4.48
CA GLN A 9 14.48 15.18 3.39
C GLN A 9 14.37 14.50 2.02
N TYR A 10 15.17 13.47 1.73
CA TYR A 10 15.04 12.69 0.49
C TYR A 10 13.69 11.94 0.42
N GLN A 11 13.28 11.29 1.52
CA GLN A 11 11.96 10.67 1.61
C GLN A 11 10.83 11.68 1.39
N HIS A 12 10.98 12.90 1.90
CA HIS A 12 10.00 13.97 1.72
C HIS A 12 9.97 14.48 0.26
N GLN A 13 11.12 14.64 -0.40
CA GLN A 13 11.20 15.07 -1.81
C GLN A 13 10.64 14.02 -2.77
N ASP A 14 10.91 12.74 -2.53
CA ASP A 14 10.37 11.63 -3.31
C ASP A 14 8.84 11.56 -3.22
N VAL A 15 8.25 11.89 -2.06
CA VAL A 15 6.79 11.91 -1.88
C VAL A 15 6.17 13.12 -2.58
N THR A 16 6.80 14.30 -2.52
CA THR A 16 6.26 15.53 -3.15
C THR A 16 6.33 15.56 -4.67
N SER A 17 7.13 14.68 -5.29
CA SER A 17 7.29 14.58 -6.75
C SER A 17 6.83 13.23 -7.33
N ALA A 18 6.44 12.28 -6.48
CA ALA A 18 5.89 11.01 -6.92
C ALA A 18 4.51 11.22 -7.54
N SER A 19 4.28 10.57 -8.68
CA SER A 19 2.93 10.46 -9.23
C SER A 19 2.04 9.65 -8.27
N PRO A 20 0.72 9.88 -8.24
CA PRO A 20 -0.21 9.14 -7.38
C PRO A 20 -0.05 7.62 -7.48
N GLU A 21 0.24 7.11 -8.69
CA GLU A 21 0.45 5.69 -8.96
C GLU A 21 1.68 5.13 -8.24
N ARG A 22 2.74 5.93 -8.09
CA ARG A 22 3.94 5.55 -7.33
C ARG A 22 3.70 5.59 -5.82
N LEU A 23 2.82 6.46 -5.33
CA LEU A 23 2.44 6.49 -3.92
C LEU A 23 1.69 5.22 -3.53
N ILE A 24 0.82 4.68 -4.39
CA ILE A 24 0.16 3.39 -4.16
C ILE A 24 1.16 2.24 -4.01
N VAL A 25 2.20 2.17 -4.87
CA VAL A 25 3.27 1.16 -4.71
C VAL A 25 3.99 1.32 -3.37
N LYS A 26 4.30 2.56 -2.97
CA LYS A 26 4.93 2.82 -1.66
C LYS A 26 4.03 2.39 -0.50
N LEU A 27 2.71 2.56 -0.61
CA LEU A 27 1.76 2.05 0.40
C LEU A 27 1.79 0.52 0.47
N TYR A 28 1.79 -0.18 -0.67
CA TYR A 28 1.95 -1.64 -0.66
C TYR A 28 3.27 -2.09 -0.03
N ASP A 29 4.40 -1.48 -0.42
CA ASP A 29 5.71 -1.75 0.18
C ASP A 29 5.68 -1.57 1.71
N LEU A 30 5.04 -0.49 2.16
CA LEU A 30 4.92 -0.16 3.58
C LEU A 30 4.09 -1.20 4.35
N GLY A 31 2.97 -1.65 3.77
CA GLY A 31 2.08 -2.64 4.35
C GLY A 31 2.73 -4.02 4.43
N ILE A 32 3.36 -4.47 3.35
CA ILE A 32 4.11 -5.75 3.31
C ILE A 32 5.22 -5.74 4.36
N ALA A 33 6.01 -4.67 4.42
CA ALA A 33 7.07 -4.55 5.39
C ALA A 33 6.54 -4.52 6.84
N ALA A 34 5.38 -3.92 7.09
CA ALA A 34 4.72 -3.93 8.40
C ALA A 34 4.27 -5.35 8.78
N CYS A 35 3.68 -6.10 7.85
CA CYS A 35 3.30 -7.50 8.06
C CYS A 35 4.50 -8.35 8.49
N TYR A 36 5.62 -8.26 7.77
CA TYR A 36 6.85 -9.01 8.13
C TYR A 36 7.47 -8.59 9.46
N ARG A 37 7.19 -7.38 9.96
CA ARG A 37 7.62 -6.94 11.30
C ARG A 37 6.64 -7.32 12.41
N GLY A 38 5.49 -7.90 12.10
CA GLY A 38 4.43 -8.14 13.07
C GLY A 38 3.69 -6.86 13.50
N ASP A 39 3.83 -5.76 12.75
CA ASP A 39 3.26 -4.46 13.12
C ASP A 39 1.82 -4.34 12.63
N GLN A 40 0.88 -4.87 13.42
CA GLN A 40 -0.56 -4.84 13.11
C GLN A 40 -1.09 -3.41 13.01
N THR A 41 -0.61 -2.50 13.87
CA THR A 41 -1.06 -1.09 13.87
C THR A 41 -0.72 -0.41 12.55
N GLN A 42 0.52 -0.57 12.09
CA GLN A 42 0.95 -0.01 10.81
C GLN A 42 0.29 -0.71 9.62
N THR A 43 0.11 -2.03 9.68
CA THR A 43 -0.61 -2.80 8.66
C THR A 43 -2.03 -2.26 8.48
N ARG A 44 -2.76 -2.10 9.59
CA ARG A 44 -4.10 -1.49 9.60
C ARG A 44 -4.11 -0.08 9.02
N ALA A 45 -3.14 0.76 9.40
CA ALA A 45 -3.08 2.13 8.89
C ALA A 45 -2.92 2.17 7.37
N VAL A 46 -2.05 1.31 6.81
CA VAL A 46 -1.86 1.19 5.36
C VAL A 46 -3.13 0.71 4.66
N LEU A 47 -3.80 -0.32 5.20
CA LEU A 47 -5.04 -0.85 4.60
C LEU A 47 -6.14 0.21 4.56
N VAL A 48 -6.32 0.98 5.64
CA VAL A 48 -7.29 2.08 5.68
C VAL A 48 -6.95 3.16 4.64
N GLU A 49 -5.68 3.52 4.50
CA GLU A 49 -5.24 4.51 3.50
C GLU A 49 -5.51 4.03 2.07
N LEU A 50 -5.19 2.76 1.77
CA LEU A 50 -5.48 2.14 0.48
C LEU A 50 -6.98 2.15 0.18
N MET A 51 -7.82 1.83 1.17
CA MET A 51 -9.28 1.89 1.04
C MET A 51 -9.76 3.31 0.75
N SER A 52 -9.25 4.32 1.46
CA SER A 52 -9.64 5.72 1.23
C SER A 52 -9.15 6.29 -0.08
N SER A 53 -8.12 5.69 -0.69
CA SER A 53 -7.59 6.13 -1.99
C SER A 53 -8.40 5.65 -3.20
N LEU A 54 -9.39 4.78 -3.00
CA LEU A 54 -10.21 4.23 -4.08
C LEU A 54 -11.21 5.26 -4.60
N ASP A 55 -11.19 5.48 -5.92
CA ASP A 55 -12.25 6.20 -6.60
C ASP A 55 -13.38 5.24 -6.98
N HIS A 56 -14.47 5.27 -6.22
CA HIS A 56 -15.63 4.40 -6.44
C HIS A 56 -16.53 4.87 -7.59
N GLU A 57 -16.46 6.14 -7.99
CA GLU A 57 -17.25 6.67 -9.10
C GLU A 57 -16.63 6.26 -10.44
N GLN A 58 -15.32 6.45 -10.60
CA GLN A 58 -14.59 6.09 -11.81
C GLN A 58 -14.17 4.62 -11.83
N GLY A 59 -13.81 4.05 -10.67
CA GLY A 59 -13.29 2.70 -10.56
C GLY A 59 -14.34 1.58 -10.55
N GLY A 60 -15.62 1.92 -10.31
CA GLY A 60 -16.75 0.99 -10.38
C GLY A 60 -16.51 -0.38 -9.73
N ASP A 61 -16.75 -1.46 -10.48
CA ASP A 61 -16.59 -2.84 -10.02
C ASP A 61 -15.16 -3.18 -9.57
N LEU A 62 -14.14 -2.57 -10.18
CA LEU A 62 -12.75 -2.81 -9.79
C LEU A 62 -12.47 -2.21 -8.41
N ALA A 63 -12.89 -0.97 -8.18
CA ALA A 63 -12.77 -0.33 -6.87
C ALA A 63 -13.55 -1.12 -5.80
N ALA A 64 -14.75 -1.60 -6.11
CA ALA A 64 -15.53 -2.43 -5.19
C ALA A 64 -14.82 -3.75 -4.82
N ARG A 65 -14.20 -4.44 -5.79
CA ARG A 65 -13.45 -5.67 -5.55
C ARG A 65 -12.18 -5.44 -4.74
N LEU A 66 -11.43 -4.38 -5.04
CA LEU A 66 -10.25 -3.98 -4.27
C LEU A 66 -10.62 -3.62 -2.83
N TYR A 67 -11.69 -2.84 -2.65
CA TYR A 67 -12.21 -2.51 -1.32
C TYR A 67 -12.54 -3.76 -0.51
N ALA A 68 -13.28 -4.71 -1.10
CA ALA A 68 -13.61 -5.97 -0.43
C ALA A 68 -12.37 -6.78 -0.04
N LEU A 69 -11.34 -6.80 -0.89
CA LEU A 69 -10.08 -7.47 -0.61
C LEU A 69 -9.29 -6.79 0.52
N TYR A 70 -9.30 -5.45 0.59
CA TYR A 70 -8.69 -4.72 1.71
C TYR A 70 -9.46 -4.90 3.02
N VAL A 71 -10.80 -4.97 2.99
CA VAL A 71 -11.60 -5.32 4.17
C VAL A 71 -11.24 -6.72 4.68
N TYR A 72 -11.10 -7.69 3.77
CA TYR A 72 -10.63 -9.03 4.13
C TYR A 72 -9.26 -8.96 4.81
N CYS A 73 -8.28 -8.29 4.20
CA CYS A 73 -6.94 -8.11 4.80
C CYS A 73 -6.99 -7.42 6.17
N LEU A 74 -7.92 -6.48 6.36
CA LEU A 74 -8.07 -5.77 7.63
C LEU A 74 -8.54 -6.72 8.74
N HIS A 75 -9.48 -7.61 8.45
CA HIS A 75 -9.92 -8.63 9.40
C HIS A 75 -8.79 -9.62 9.72
N GLU A 76 -8.14 -10.19 8.70
CA GLU A 76 -7.01 -11.12 8.90
C GLU A 76 -5.86 -10.47 9.71
N SER A 77 -5.56 -9.18 9.46
CA SER A 77 -4.54 -8.46 10.21
C SER A 77 -4.88 -8.29 11.70
N ALA A 78 -6.16 -8.18 12.04
CA ALA A 78 -6.63 -8.08 13.41
C ALA A 78 -6.59 -9.42 14.14
N ASP A 79 -6.79 -10.52 13.40
CA ASP A 79 -6.68 -11.89 13.90
C ASP A 79 -5.21 -12.35 14.01
N GLY A 80 -4.27 -11.54 13.50
CA GLY A 80 -2.82 -11.78 13.56
C GLY A 80 -2.26 -12.55 12.37
N GLU A 81 -3.08 -12.83 11.36
CA GLU A 81 -2.74 -13.59 10.15
C GLU A 81 -1.98 -12.72 9.13
N LEU A 82 -0.89 -12.11 9.57
CA LEU A 82 -0.13 -11.12 8.79
C LEU A 82 0.59 -11.71 7.57
N ASN A 83 0.86 -13.02 7.54
CA ASN A 83 1.48 -13.67 6.39
C ASN A 83 0.53 -13.68 5.19
N ALA A 84 -0.75 -14.05 5.39
CA ALA A 84 -1.75 -14.03 4.34
C ALA A 84 -1.97 -12.61 3.79
N VAL A 85 -1.97 -11.61 4.68
CA VAL A 85 -2.05 -10.19 4.29
C VAL A 85 -0.84 -9.80 3.43
N ALA A 86 0.37 -10.19 3.82
CA ALA A 86 1.59 -9.89 3.06
C ALA A 86 1.56 -10.50 1.66
N GLU A 87 1.10 -11.75 1.52
CA GLU A 87 0.99 -12.44 0.22
C GLU A 87 0.01 -11.70 -0.70
N ILE A 88 -1.16 -11.31 -0.19
CA ILE A 88 -2.17 -10.59 -0.98
C ILE A 88 -1.65 -9.21 -1.41
N LEU A 89 -1.09 -8.43 -0.49
CA LEU A 89 -0.52 -7.13 -0.80
C LEU A 89 0.65 -7.24 -1.79
N GLY A 90 1.45 -8.31 -1.69
CA GLY A 90 2.53 -8.64 -2.63
C GLY A 90 2.02 -8.84 -4.05
N GLY A 91 1.02 -9.70 -4.24
CA GLY A 91 0.43 -9.94 -5.56
C GLY A 91 -0.23 -8.69 -6.15
N LEU A 92 -0.94 -7.90 -5.34
CA LEU A 92 -1.54 -6.65 -5.80
C LEU A 92 -0.50 -5.61 -6.21
N ARG A 93 0.61 -5.53 -5.48
CA ARG A 93 1.73 -4.65 -5.81
C ARG A 93 2.35 -5.01 -7.16
N GLU A 94 2.62 -6.29 -7.40
CA GLU A 94 3.16 -6.77 -8.68
C GLU A 94 2.21 -6.43 -9.83
N ALA A 95 0.92 -6.76 -9.68
CA ALA A 95 -0.11 -6.44 -10.67
C ALA A 95 -0.20 -4.93 -10.94
N TRP A 96 -0.09 -4.08 -9.91
CA TRP A 96 -0.11 -2.63 -10.07
C TRP A 96 1.12 -2.11 -10.83
N GLN A 97 2.31 -2.63 -10.51
CA GLN A 97 3.53 -2.27 -11.22
C GLN A 97 3.45 -2.66 -12.71
N GLU A 98 2.93 -3.83 -13.02
CA GLU A 98 2.75 -4.30 -14.39
C GLU A 98 1.65 -3.54 -15.14
N ALA A 99 0.49 -3.31 -14.53
CA ALA A 99 -0.66 -2.75 -15.24
C ALA A 99 -0.61 -1.22 -15.36
N VAL A 100 -0.04 -0.53 -14.37
CA VAL A 100 -0.11 0.93 -14.25
C VAL A 100 1.24 1.57 -14.56
N LEU A 101 2.31 1.12 -13.90
CA LEU A 101 3.63 1.76 -14.05
C LEU A 101 4.34 1.38 -15.34
N SER A 102 4.16 0.15 -15.86
CA SER A 102 4.76 -0.25 -17.14
C SER A 102 4.14 0.48 -18.34
N ARG A 103 2.89 0.96 -18.20
CA ARG A 103 2.19 1.75 -19.23
C ARG A 103 2.51 3.25 -19.18
N ALA A 104 3.10 3.72 -18.08
CA ALA A 104 3.46 5.12 -17.87
C ALA A 104 4.94 5.42 -18.19
N ALA A 105 5.70 4.41 -18.63
CA ALA A 105 7.11 4.49 -19.04
C ALA A 105 7.23 4.59 -20.56
#